data_AF-A0A2S1T2U5-F1
#
_entry.id   AF-A0A2S1T2U5-F1
#
_cell.length_a   1.000
_cell.length_b   1.000
_cell.length_c   1.000
_cell.angle_alpha   90.00
_cell.angle_beta   90.00
_cell.angle_gamma   90.00
#
_symmetry.space_group_name_H-M   'P 1'
#
loop_
_entity.id
_entity.type
_entity.pdbx_description
1 polymer ?
#
loop_
_entity_poly.entity_id
_entity_poly.type
_entity_poly.pdbx_seq_one_letter_code
_entity_poly.pdbx_strand_id
1 'polypeptide(L)'
;MAPSASVDPGWHTFLLHSVEYARWCERNFGYFLHHVPNSKLRTQGLMVDVVGRIREAGFLVDDRLWGRAGECNPPTCCGDGPCC
;
A
#
# COMPACT_ATOMS: atom_id res chain seq x y z
N MET A 1 -4.03 7.59 4.68
CA MET A 1 -2.58 7.49 4.88
C MET A 1 -2.02 6.69 3.71
N ALA A 2 -0.87 7.07 3.16
CA ALA A 2 -0.20 6.35 2.08
C ALA A 2 1.18 5.89 2.57
N PRO A 3 1.74 4.77 2.08
CA PRO A 3 3.11 4.39 2.40
C PRO A 3 4.08 5.49 1.96
N SER A 4 5.18 5.70 2.70
CA SER A 4 6.22 6.66 2.31
C SER A 4 6.94 6.25 1.02
N ALA A 5 7.68 7.19 0.44
CA ALA A 5 8.57 6.98 -0.69
C ALA A 5 9.54 5.79 -0.55
N SER A 6 9.93 5.45 0.67
CA SER A 6 10.84 4.33 0.94
C SER A 6 10.11 2.99 1.11
N VAL A 7 8.88 3.00 1.63
CA VAL A 7 8.09 1.77 1.87
C VAL A 7 7.36 1.34 0.60
N ASP A 8 6.92 2.32 -0.18
CA ASP A 8 6.08 2.11 -1.35
C ASP A 8 6.73 1.23 -2.46
N PRO A 9 8.03 1.37 -2.80
CA PRO A 9 8.69 0.44 -3.72
C PRO A 9 8.71 -1.01 -3.22
N GLY A 10 8.79 -1.22 -1.90
CA GLY A 10 8.77 -2.56 -1.30
C GLY A 10 7.45 -3.27 -1.54
N TRP A 11 6.33 -2.55 -1.36
CA TRP A 11 5.00 -3.08 -1.68
C TRP A 11 4.87 -3.41 -3.17
N HIS A 12 5.20 -2.46 -4.06
CA HIS A 12 5.15 -2.70 -5.51
C HIS A 12 6.03 -3.87 -5.95
N THR A 13 7.23 -4.01 -5.37
CA THR A 13 8.11 -5.15 -5.68
C THR A 13 7.49 -6.48 -5.23
N PHE A 14 6.86 -6.52 -4.05
CA PHE A 14 6.20 -7.72 -3.56
C PHE A 14 5.09 -8.20 -4.51
N LEU A 15 4.33 -7.29 -5.10
CA LEU A 15 3.28 -7.62 -6.09
C LEU A 15 3.85 -8.33 -7.33
N LEU A 16 5.09 -8.03 -7.72
CA LEU A 16 5.75 -8.64 -8.89
C LEU A 16 6.18 -10.09 -8.63
N HIS A 17 6.37 -10.48 -7.37
CA HIS A 17 6.57 -11.88 -6.97
C HIS A 17 5.23 -12.61 -6.97
N SER A 18 4.68 -12.81 -8.18
CA SER A 18 3.28 -13.14 -8.40
C SER A 18 2.82 -14.44 -7.76
N VAL A 19 3.70 -15.44 -7.62
CA VAL A 19 3.40 -16.70 -6.94
C VAL A 19 3.24 -16.48 -5.43
N GLU A 20 4.20 -15.79 -4.82
CA GLU A 20 4.19 -15.47 -3.40
C GLU A 20 3.02 -14.54 -3.06
N TYR A 21 2.79 -13.52 -3.89
CA TYR A 21 1.69 -12.58 -3.74
C TYR A 21 0.33 -13.27 -3.84
N ALA A 22 0.11 -14.11 -4.85
CA ALA A 22 -1.15 -14.85 -5.00
C ALA A 22 -1.41 -15.77 -3.81
N ARG A 23 -0.39 -16.52 -3.36
CA ARG A 23 -0.52 -17.39 -2.18
C ARG A 23 -0.77 -16.59 -0.90
N TRP A 24 -0.14 -15.44 -0.74
CA TRP A 24 -0.37 -14.55 0.40
C TRP A 24 -1.80 -13.98 0.37
N CYS A 25 -2.30 -13.55 -0.79
CA CYS A 25 -3.67 -13.08 -0.95
C CYS A 25 -4.69 -14.16 -0.55
N GLU A 26 -4.52 -15.39 -1.06
CA GLU A 26 -5.39 -16.51 -0.74
C GLU A 26 -5.41 -16.80 0.77
N ARG A 27 -4.23 -16.88 1.42
CA ARG A 27 -4.15 -17.18 2.86
C ARG A 27 -4.79 -16.13 3.75
N ASN A 28 -4.76 -14.86 3.37
CA ASN A 28 -5.20 -13.76 4.23
C ASN A 28 -6.61 -13.25 3.91
N PHE A 29 -7.05 -13.39 2.65
CA PHE A 29 -8.33 -12.84 2.19
C PHE A 29 -9.25 -13.89 1.54
N GLY A 30 -8.72 -15.05 1.13
CA GLY A 30 -9.46 -16.07 0.38
C GLY A 30 -9.77 -15.69 -1.07
N TYR A 31 -9.12 -14.64 -1.59
CA TYR A 31 -9.20 -14.20 -2.98
C TYR A 31 -7.99 -13.34 -3.35
N PHE A 32 -7.75 -13.17 -4.66
CA PHE A 32 -6.67 -12.34 -5.17
C PHE A 32 -7.02 -10.84 -5.06
N LEU A 33 -6.21 -10.07 -4.34
CA LEU A 33 -6.33 -8.62 -4.29
C LEU A 33 -5.67 -8.00 -5.53
N HIS A 34 -6.49 -7.51 -6.46
CA HIS A 34 -5.98 -6.81 -7.64
C HIS A 34 -5.47 -5.42 -7.27
N HIS A 35 -4.21 -5.14 -7.62
CA HIS A 35 -3.68 -3.79 -7.58
C HIS A 35 -4.20 -3.01 -8.79
N VAL A 36 -5.03 -2.00 -8.53
CA VAL A 36 -5.63 -1.13 -9.56
C VAL A 36 -5.21 0.31 -9.27
N PRO A 37 -4.09 0.78 -9.86
CA PRO A 37 -3.66 2.16 -9.73
C PRO A 37 -4.79 3.13 -10.11
N ASN A 38 -4.85 4.29 -9.46
CA ASN A 38 -5.81 5.36 -9.76
C ASN A 38 -7.30 4.99 -9.63
N SER A 39 -7.62 3.88 -8.96
CA SER A 39 -9.01 3.50 -8.70
C SER A 39 -9.74 4.60 -7.91
N LYS A 40 -10.90 5.02 -8.44
CA LYS A 40 -11.80 5.97 -7.76
C LYS A 40 -12.61 5.32 -6.63
N LEU A 41 -12.57 3.99 -6.54
CA LEU A 41 -13.24 3.24 -5.49
C LEU A 41 -12.40 3.29 -4.21
N ARG A 42 -12.83 4.10 -3.25
CA ARG A 42 -12.24 4.15 -1.91
C ARG A 42 -13.25 3.65 -0.90
N THR A 43 -13.06 2.44 -0.39
CA THR A 43 -13.84 1.93 0.73
C THR A 43 -13.39 2.67 1.99
N GLN A 44 -14.17 3.67 2.41
CA GLN A 44 -13.85 4.56 3.53
C GLN A 44 -13.50 3.80 4.84
N GLY A 45 -14.12 2.63 5.05
CA GLY A 45 -13.88 1.78 6.22
C GLY A 45 -12.61 0.89 6.16
N LEU A 46 -11.90 0.81 5.03
CA LEU A 46 -10.64 0.06 4.89
C LEU A 46 -9.40 0.95 4.93
N MET A 47 -9.57 2.26 4.73
CA MET A 47 -8.54 3.28 4.94
C MET A 47 -8.41 3.67 6.43
N VAL A 48 -8.64 2.69 7.31
CA VAL A 48 -8.46 2.82 8.75
C VAL A 48 -6.98 2.92 9.03
N ASP A 49 -6.62 3.78 9.99
CA ASP A 49 -5.27 4.07 10.46
C ASP A 49 -4.31 2.86 10.40
N VAL A 50 -3.61 2.71 9.27
CA VAL A 50 -2.71 1.58 9.00
C VAL A 50 -1.59 1.54 10.04
N VAL A 51 -1.08 2.71 10.41
CA VAL A 51 -0.08 2.85 11.47
C VAL A 51 -0.63 2.39 12.82
N GLY A 52 -1.86 2.77 13.16
CA GLY A 52 -2.56 2.26 14.34
C GLY A 52 -2.63 0.73 14.35
N ARG A 53 -3.01 0.11 13.23
CA ARG A 53 -3.08 -1.36 13.10
C ARG A 53 -1.71 -2.03 13.23
N ILE A 54 -0.66 -1.46 12.64
CA ILE A 54 0.70 -1.99 12.76
C ILE A 54 1.18 -1.93 14.22
N ARG A 55 0.87 -0.83 14.92
CA ARG A 55 1.17 -0.69 16.36
C ARG A 55 0.39 -1.70 17.21
N GLU A 56 -0.91 -1.87 16.95
CA GLU A 56 -1.76 -2.88 17.64
C GLU A 56 -1.22 -4.31 17.47
N ALA A 57 -0.63 -4.61 16.31
CA ALA A 57 0.02 -5.89 16.05
C ALA A 57 1.38 -6.05 16.76
N GLY A 58 1.82 -5.06 17.54
CA GLY A 58 3.05 -5.11 18.36
C GLY A 58 4.32 -4.71 17.62
N PHE A 59 4.22 -4.16 16.41
CA PHE A 59 5.38 -3.69 15.67
C PHE A 59 5.77 -2.27 16.07
N LEU A 60 7.08 -2.03 16.16
CA LEU A 60 7.63 -0.68 16.26
C LEU A 60 7.42 0.03 14.91
N VAL A 61 6.75 1.18 14.94
CA VAL A 61 6.52 2.01 13.76
C VAL A 61 7.42 3.23 13.80
N ASP A 62 8.26 3.40 12.78
CA ASP A 62 8.99 4.63 12.53
C ASP A 62 8.09 5.64 11.81
N ASP A 63 7.60 6.65 12.53
CA ASP A 63 6.70 7.67 11.98
C ASP A 63 7.27 8.41 10.76
N ARG A 64 8.60 8.44 10.58
CA ARG A 64 9.24 9.05 9.39
C ARG A 64 8.92 8.29 8.12
N LEU A 65 8.58 7.00 8.22
CA LEU A 65 8.20 6.14 7.09
C LEU A 65 6.70 6.15 6.80
N TRP A 66 5.90 6.87 7.59
CA TRP A 66 4.44 6.87 7.51
C TRP A 66 3.85 8.28 7.62
N GLY A 67 4.35 9.20 6.78
CA GLY A 67 3.94 10.61 6.72
C GLY A 67 2.51 10.86 6.20
N ARG A 68 2.03 12.09 6.35
CA ARG A 68 0.70 12.52 5.86
C ARG A 68 0.69 12.57 4.33
N ALA A 69 -0.47 12.27 3.73
CA ALA A 69 -0.71 12.07 2.29
C ALA A 69 -0.32 13.21 1.32
N GLY A 70 0.34 14.28 1.77
CA GLY A 70 0.80 15.41 0.96
C GLY A 70 2.19 15.20 0.33
N GLU A 71 3.00 14.28 0.85
CA GLU A 71 4.28 13.89 0.25
C GLU A 71 4.05 12.70 -0.68
N CYS A 72 3.28 12.97 -1.73
CA CYS A 72 3.18 12.08 -2.85
C CYS A 72 4.58 11.82 -3.42
N ASN A 73 4.99 10.56 -3.52
CA ASN A 73 6.27 10.16 -4.10
C ASN A 73 6.09 9.92 -5.61
N PRO A 74 6.47 10.86 -6.50
CA PRO A 74 6.63 10.52 -7.90
C PRO A 74 7.79 9.51 -8.03
N PRO A 75 7.60 8.37 -8.73
CA PRO A 75 6.58 8.10 -9.73
C PRO A 75 5.39 7.25 -9.25
N THR A 76 5.32 6.82 -7.99
CA THR A 76 4.30 5.83 -7.57
C THR A 76 2.92 6.39 -7.26
N CYS A 77 2.75 7.71 -7.17
CA CYS A 77 1.42 8.32 -7.30
C CYS A 77 0.94 8.41 -8.77
N CYS A 78 1.86 8.28 -9.73
CA CYS A 78 1.61 8.35 -11.17
C CYS A 78 2.21 7.12 -11.84
N GLY A 79 1.86 5.93 -11.34
CA GLY A 79 2.03 4.71 -12.11
C GLY A 79 1.09 4.77 -13.31
N ASP A 80 1.67 4.95 -14.50
CA ASP A 80 1.09 4.72 -15.84
C ASP A 80 0.51 5.92 -16.62
N GLY A 81 1.27 7.01 -16.79
CA GLY A 81 1.08 7.93 -17.93
C GLY A 81 1.21 9.43 -17.65
N PRO A 82 1.18 10.27 -18.71
CA PRO A 82 1.43 11.70 -18.63
C PRO A 82 0.19 12.41 -18.11
N CYS A 83 -0.01 12.36 -16.80
CA CYS A 83 -1.08 13.04 -16.11
C CYS A 83 -0.49 13.90 -14.99
N CYS A 84 0.27 14.90 -15.41
CA CYS A 84 0.37 16.22 -14.80
C CYS A 84 0.32 17.27 -15.92
#